data_AF-A0A8J2FDW8-F1
#
_entry.id   AF-A0A8J2FDW8-F1
#
_cell.length_a   1.000
_cell.length_b   1.000
_cell.length_c   1.000
_cell.angle_alpha   90.00
_cell.angle_beta   90.00
_cell.angle_gamma   90.00
#
_symmetry.space_group_name_H-M   'P 1'
#
loop_
_entity.id
_entity.type
_entity.pdbx_description
1 polymer ?
#
loop_
_entity_poly.entity_id
_entity_poly.type
_entity_poly.pdbx_seq_one_letter_code
_entity_poly.pdbx_strand_id
1 'polypeptide(L)'
;MAASGNNLLQEVEKMDTLLQAYLENAKATGQMEVLKRRDVYDHLIAEGCQDSLLQTRKEQIKADIERFVRQNYNNGKPKEDVVGAPQAVKQEEKENVGGIKRNEEADAGAEEQPQAKRQKAAAAPAENAKPEPIELDGGKRITFSQFSGRNFVDMREWYSDRNSGELKPGKKGISLSISAYKKLKEKLPLVDSWLTEGGGDTCFAELEGQKRVKVDSFKGRMLVQVREFYDDKTTGEKKPGAKGIALTAANYAKFKDNLHVIDSWF
;
A
#
# COMPACT_ATOMS: atom_id res chain seq x y z
N MET A 1 28.83 -36.09 -31.93
CA MET A 1 28.41 -34.95 -31.10
C MET A 1 26.89 -34.80 -31.10
N ALA A 2 26.12 -35.83 -30.69
CA ALA A 2 24.65 -35.78 -30.70
C ALA A 2 24.00 -36.02 -29.31
N ALA A 3 24.79 -36.42 -28.30
CA ALA A 3 24.26 -36.80 -26.98
C ALA A 3 24.00 -35.61 -26.03
N SER A 4 24.68 -34.47 -26.21
CA SER A 4 24.56 -33.31 -25.30
C SER A 4 23.29 -32.48 -25.54
N GLY A 5 22.85 -32.36 -26.80
CA GLY A 5 21.65 -31.58 -27.15
C GLY A 5 20.33 -32.23 -26.73
N ASN A 6 20.24 -33.57 -26.78
CA ASN A 6 19.05 -34.30 -26.36
C ASN A 6 18.79 -34.20 -24.84
N ASN A 7 19.85 -34.12 -24.04
CA ASN A 7 19.72 -34.05 -22.59
C ASN A 7 19.17 -32.68 -22.15
N LEU A 8 19.69 -31.58 -22.73
CA LEU A 8 19.22 -30.22 -22.41
C LEU A 8 17.75 -30.00 -22.81
N LEU A 9 17.32 -30.53 -23.96
CA LEU A 9 15.91 -30.48 -24.38
C LEU A 9 15.00 -31.22 -23.40
N GLN A 10 15.39 -32.40 -22.95
CA GLN A 10 14.65 -33.16 -21.94
C GLN A 10 14.57 -32.43 -20.60
N GLU A 11 15.65 -31.76 -20.17
CA GLU A 11 15.65 -30.96 -18.95
C GLU A 11 14.74 -29.72 -19.05
N VAL A 12 14.70 -29.07 -20.21
CA VAL A 12 13.79 -27.95 -20.47
C VAL A 12 12.33 -28.41 -20.50
N GLU A 13 12.02 -29.50 -21.19
CA GLU A 13 10.66 -30.06 -21.22
C GLU A 13 10.19 -30.49 -19.82
N LYS A 14 11.09 -31.09 -19.02
CA LYS A 14 10.81 -31.40 -17.61
C LYS A 14 10.50 -30.14 -16.81
N MET A 15 11.31 -29.09 -16.97
CA MET A 15 11.10 -27.80 -16.28
C MET A 15 9.75 -27.19 -16.65
N ASP A 16 9.42 -27.13 -17.95
CA ASP A 16 8.17 -26.54 -18.44
C ASP A 16 6.95 -27.32 -17.92
N THR A 17 7.03 -28.66 -17.91
CA THR A 17 5.98 -29.54 -17.38
C THR A 17 5.74 -29.30 -15.88
N LEU A 18 6.81 -29.19 -15.10
CA LEU A 18 6.73 -28.93 -13.65
C LEU A 18 6.18 -27.53 -13.36
N LEU A 19 6.62 -26.51 -14.13
CA LEU A 19 6.10 -25.15 -14.01
C LEU A 19 4.59 -25.12 -14.28
N GLN A 20 4.13 -25.78 -15.34
CA GLN A 20 2.71 -25.84 -15.68
C GLN A 20 1.90 -26.58 -14.61
N ALA A 21 2.41 -27.71 -14.09
CA ALA A 21 1.74 -28.47 -13.03
C ALA A 21 1.59 -27.65 -11.74
N TYR A 22 2.63 -26.90 -11.35
CA TYR A 22 2.59 -26.02 -10.20
C TYR A 22 1.53 -24.92 -10.36
N LEU A 23 1.47 -24.29 -11.53
CA LEU A 23 0.51 -23.23 -11.84
C LEU A 23 -0.94 -23.72 -11.84
N GLU A 24 -1.21 -24.90 -12.41
CA GLU A 24 -2.55 -25.50 -12.38
C GLU A 24 -2.98 -25.91 -10.96
N ASN A 25 -2.06 -26.40 -10.13
CA ASN A 25 -2.34 -26.69 -8.72
C ASN A 25 -2.66 -25.40 -7.94
N ALA A 26 -1.86 -24.35 -8.12
CA ALA A 26 -2.11 -23.05 -7.49
C ALA A 26 -3.47 -22.46 -7.89
N LYS A 27 -3.88 -22.65 -9.15
CA LYS A 27 -5.21 -22.30 -9.64
C LYS A 27 -6.32 -23.10 -8.96
N ALA A 28 -6.17 -24.43 -8.88
CA ALA A 28 -7.16 -25.32 -8.28
C ALA A 28 -7.37 -25.06 -6.77
N THR A 29 -6.30 -24.70 -6.04
CA THR A 29 -6.36 -24.42 -4.60
C THR A 29 -6.73 -22.98 -4.26
N GLY A 30 -6.89 -22.10 -5.26
CA GLY A 30 -7.14 -20.68 -5.05
C GLY A 30 -5.94 -19.92 -4.47
N GLN A 31 -4.74 -20.51 -4.45
CA GLN A 31 -3.53 -19.91 -3.90
C GLN A 31 -2.81 -18.96 -4.87
N MET A 32 -3.40 -18.68 -6.02
CA MET A 32 -2.84 -17.78 -7.04
C MET A 32 -2.61 -16.34 -6.55
N GLU A 33 -3.38 -15.84 -5.57
CA GLU A 33 -3.15 -14.51 -4.96
C GLU A 33 -1.82 -14.43 -4.19
N VAL A 34 -1.25 -15.57 -3.79
CA VAL A 34 -0.03 -15.68 -2.97
C VAL A 34 1.14 -16.23 -3.79
N LEU A 35 0.98 -16.41 -5.11
CA LEU A 35 1.99 -16.98 -5.99
C LEU A 35 3.25 -16.08 -6.05
N LYS A 36 4.28 -16.42 -5.27
CA LYS A 36 5.58 -15.73 -5.33
C LYS A 36 6.50 -16.46 -6.28
N ARG A 37 7.20 -15.70 -7.11
CA ARG A 37 8.24 -16.23 -8.00
C ARG A 37 9.27 -17.08 -7.23
N ARG A 38 9.65 -16.67 -6.02
CA ARG A 38 10.57 -17.44 -5.18
C ARG A 38 10.06 -18.86 -4.91
N ASP A 39 8.79 -18.99 -4.54
CA ASP A 39 8.20 -20.29 -4.18
C ASP A 39 8.14 -21.23 -5.39
N VAL A 40 7.93 -20.68 -6.58
CA VAL A 40 8.02 -21.43 -7.86
C VAL A 40 9.44 -21.94 -8.08
N TYR A 41 10.47 -21.10 -7.89
CA TYR A 41 11.87 -21.50 -8.08
C TYR A 41 12.30 -22.54 -7.05
N ASP A 42 11.94 -22.34 -5.78
CA ASP A 42 12.25 -23.27 -4.70
C ASP A 42 11.60 -24.64 -4.96
N HIS A 43 10.36 -24.67 -5.50
CA HIS A 43 9.69 -25.90 -5.90
C HIS A 43 10.37 -26.59 -7.09
N LEU A 44 10.71 -25.84 -8.16
CA LEU A 44 11.39 -26.41 -9.32
C LEU A 44 12.76 -27.01 -8.95
N ILE A 45 13.50 -26.36 -8.05
CA ILE A 45 14.77 -26.89 -7.53
C ILE A 45 14.52 -28.17 -6.71
N ALA A 46 13.48 -28.18 -5.85
CA ALA A 46 13.12 -29.36 -5.06
C ALA A 46 12.73 -30.57 -5.92
N GLU A 47 12.08 -30.34 -7.07
CA GLU A 47 11.72 -31.36 -8.07
C GLU A 47 12.89 -31.75 -9.01
N GLY A 48 14.09 -31.22 -8.72
CA GLY A 48 15.33 -31.58 -9.37
C GLY A 48 15.61 -30.88 -10.69
N CYS A 49 15.13 -29.65 -10.88
CA CYS A 49 15.63 -28.76 -11.94
C CYS A 49 16.97 -28.13 -11.53
N GLN A 50 17.93 -28.06 -12.46
CA GLN A 50 19.23 -27.43 -12.22
C GLN A 50 19.09 -25.91 -12.08
N ASP A 51 19.73 -25.31 -11.06
CA ASP A 51 19.68 -23.86 -10.85
C ASP A 51 20.24 -23.06 -12.03
N SER A 52 21.33 -23.53 -12.65
CA SER A 52 21.92 -22.91 -13.85
C SER A 52 20.91 -22.78 -15.01
N LEU A 53 20.06 -23.79 -15.20
CA LEU A 53 19.01 -23.79 -16.21
C LEU A 53 17.90 -22.79 -15.85
N LEU A 54 17.47 -22.76 -14.59
CA LEU A 54 16.46 -21.82 -14.08
C LEU A 54 16.93 -20.36 -14.16
N GLN A 55 18.22 -20.08 -13.90
CA GLN A 55 18.80 -18.75 -14.09
C GLN A 55 18.83 -18.35 -15.57
N THR A 56 19.20 -19.27 -16.46
CA THR A 56 19.24 -19.03 -17.91
C THR A 56 17.85 -18.75 -18.47
N ARG A 57 16.83 -19.47 -17.98
CA ARG A 57 15.43 -19.37 -18.43
C ARG A 57 14.60 -18.39 -17.59
N LYS A 58 15.25 -17.58 -16.77
CA LYS A 58 14.60 -16.76 -15.74
C LYS A 58 13.51 -15.83 -16.30
N GLU A 59 13.78 -15.16 -17.41
CA GLU A 59 12.81 -14.26 -18.05
C GLU A 59 11.67 -15.03 -18.74
N GLN A 60 11.94 -16.22 -19.28
CA GLN A 60 10.91 -17.08 -19.88
C GLN A 60 9.93 -17.57 -18.80
N ILE A 61 10.43 -18.10 -17.68
CA ILE A 61 9.61 -18.52 -16.54
C ILE A 61 8.73 -17.36 -16.03
N LYS A 62 9.29 -16.15 -15.94
CA LYS A 62 8.53 -14.95 -15.57
C LYS A 62 7.40 -14.67 -16.55
N ALA A 63 7.71 -14.67 -17.85
CA ALA A 63 6.73 -14.41 -18.91
C ALA A 63 5.61 -15.45 -18.92
N ASP A 64 5.92 -16.73 -18.65
CA ASP A 64 4.92 -17.79 -18.63
C ASP A 64 4.01 -17.71 -17.39
N ILE A 65 4.56 -17.36 -16.22
CA ILE A 65 3.75 -17.06 -15.02
C ILE A 65 2.81 -15.86 -15.29
N GLU A 66 3.34 -14.76 -15.84
CA GLU A 66 2.54 -13.57 -16.14
C GLU A 66 1.45 -13.85 -17.17
N ARG A 67 1.77 -14.63 -18.22
CA ARG A 67 0.82 -15.08 -19.24
C ARG A 67 -0.29 -15.93 -18.60
N PHE A 68 0.08 -16.89 -17.76
CA PHE A 68 -0.87 -17.77 -17.10
C PHE A 68 -1.81 -17.00 -16.17
N VAL A 69 -1.28 -16.09 -15.35
CA VAL A 69 -2.06 -15.20 -14.48
C VAL A 69 -3.01 -14.35 -15.31
N ARG A 70 -2.53 -13.69 -16.37
CA ARG A 70 -3.36 -12.84 -17.25
C ARG A 70 -4.47 -13.63 -17.95
N GLN A 71 -4.23 -14.90 -18.30
CA GLN A 71 -5.23 -15.74 -18.96
C GLN A 71 -6.35 -16.14 -18.01
N ASN A 72 -6.02 -16.48 -16.76
CA ASN A 72 -6.97 -17.06 -15.80
C ASN A 72 -7.54 -16.06 -14.77
N TYR A 73 -6.89 -14.90 -14.56
CA TYR A 73 -7.25 -13.93 -13.53
C TYR A 73 -7.33 -12.50 -14.07
N ASN A 74 -8.22 -11.70 -13.49
CA ASN A 74 -8.32 -10.26 -13.73
C ASN A 74 -8.46 -9.54 -12.38
N ASN A 75 -7.58 -8.56 -12.10
CA ASN A 75 -7.59 -7.80 -10.84
C ASN A 75 -7.63 -8.70 -9.57
N GLY A 76 -6.86 -9.81 -9.58
CA GLY A 76 -6.79 -10.78 -8.47
C GLY A 76 -7.93 -11.81 -8.43
N LYS A 77 -9.01 -11.63 -9.20
CA LYS A 77 -10.15 -12.57 -9.24
C LYS A 77 -10.05 -13.55 -10.40
N PRO A 78 -10.41 -14.83 -10.23
CA PRO A 78 -10.51 -15.77 -11.35
C PRO A 78 -11.54 -15.27 -12.37
N LYS A 79 -11.25 -15.41 -13.66
CA LYS A 79 -12.20 -15.07 -14.73
C LYS A 79 -13.38 -16.04 -14.71
N GLU A 80 -14.58 -15.51 -14.96
CA GLU A 80 -15.87 -16.19 -14.76
C GLU A 80 -16.07 -17.45 -15.63
N ASP A 81 -15.25 -17.70 -16.65
CA ASP A 81 -15.42 -18.80 -17.61
C ASP A 81 -14.68 -20.11 -17.27
N VAL A 82 -14.07 -20.26 -16.08
CA VAL A 82 -13.32 -21.47 -15.70
C VAL A 82 -13.78 -22.04 -14.34
N VAL A 83 -15.02 -22.54 -14.35
CA VAL A 83 -15.61 -23.70 -13.63
C VAL A 83 -15.25 -23.96 -12.14
N GLY A 84 -16.31 -24.15 -11.34
CA GLY A 84 -16.42 -25.32 -10.46
C GLY A 84 -16.21 -25.07 -8.98
N ALA A 85 -17.31 -24.99 -8.24
CA ALA A 85 -17.33 -24.88 -6.78
C ALA A 85 -16.48 -25.96 -6.09
N PRO A 86 -15.70 -25.57 -5.07
CA PRO A 86 -15.44 -26.45 -3.94
C PRO A 86 -16.01 -25.89 -2.64
N GLN A 87 -16.54 -26.82 -1.86
CA GLN A 87 -17.38 -26.64 -0.69
C GLN A 87 -16.62 -26.05 0.51
N ALA A 88 -17.35 -25.23 1.27
CA ALA A 88 -16.94 -24.64 2.52
C ALA A 88 -16.74 -25.71 3.62
N VAL A 89 -15.68 -25.56 4.41
CA VAL A 89 -15.63 -26.09 5.78
C VAL A 89 -15.18 -24.97 6.72
N LYS A 90 -16.12 -24.52 7.56
CA LYS A 90 -15.88 -23.70 8.76
C LYS A 90 -15.39 -24.61 9.87
N GLN A 91 -14.40 -24.17 10.65
CA GLN A 91 -14.35 -24.49 12.09
C GLN A 91 -13.88 -23.27 12.89
N GLU A 92 -14.69 -22.97 13.89
CA GLU A 92 -14.45 -22.04 14.99
C GLU A 92 -13.63 -22.76 16.07
N GLU A 93 -12.73 -22.06 16.76
CA GLU A 93 -12.47 -22.39 18.18
C GLU A 93 -12.05 -21.12 18.93
N LYS A 94 -12.86 -20.78 19.95
CA LYS A 94 -12.47 -19.94 21.08
C LYS A 94 -11.90 -20.89 22.13
N GLU A 95 -10.82 -20.50 22.80
CA GLU A 95 -10.77 -20.61 24.26
C GLU A 95 -9.71 -19.70 24.89
N ASN A 96 -9.98 -19.43 26.17
CA ASN A 96 -9.51 -18.37 27.06
C ASN A 96 -8.46 -18.94 28.04
N VAL A 97 -8.07 -18.12 29.03
CA VAL A 97 -7.19 -18.36 30.19
C VAL A 97 -5.76 -17.86 29.94
N GLY A 98 -5.14 -17.01 30.75
CA GLY A 98 -5.51 -16.42 32.04
C GLY A 98 -4.32 -15.55 32.50
N GLY A 99 -4.61 -14.45 33.20
CA GLY A 99 -3.61 -13.43 33.52
C GLY A 99 -2.63 -13.79 34.64
N ILE A 100 -1.54 -13.01 34.71
CA ILE A 100 -0.76 -12.77 35.93
C ILE A 100 -0.42 -11.27 36.00
N LYS A 101 -0.73 -10.67 37.16
CA LYS A 101 -0.51 -9.27 37.55
C LYS A 101 0.83 -9.09 38.29
N ARG A 102 1.23 -7.80 38.39
CA ARG A 102 2.15 -7.10 39.32
C ARG A 102 3.55 -6.80 38.75
N ASN A 103 4.17 -5.64 38.97
CA ASN A 103 3.80 -4.45 39.76
C ASN A 103 4.58 -3.22 39.28
N GLU A 104 4.08 -2.05 39.68
CA GLU A 104 4.61 -0.70 39.54
C GLU A 104 5.87 -0.43 40.38
N GLU A 105 6.64 0.59 39.98
CA GLU A 105 7.23 1.68 40.79
C GLU A 105 7.92 2.65 39.78
N ALA A 106 7.35 3.83 39.49
CA ALA A 106 7.38 5.10 40.23
C ALA A 106 8.75 5.82 40.14
N ASP A 107 8.78 6.93 39.40
CA ASP A 107 9.63 8.09 39.74
C ASP A 107 8.94 9.39 39.31
N ALA A 108 9.05 10.38 40.20
CA ALA A 108 8.21 11.56 40.31
C ALA A 108 8.86 12.80 39.64
N GLY A 109 8.03 13.76 39.23
CA GLY A 109 8.51 15.06 38.75
C GLY A 109 7.40 16.04 38.37
N ALA A 110 6.97 16.82 39.37
CA ALA A 110 6.13 18.02 39.40
C ALA A 110 6.08 18.88 38.10
N GLU A 111 4.88 19.18 37.58
CA GLU A 111 4.10 20.43 37.76
C GLU A 111 4.69 21.70 37.12
N GLU A 112 4.00 22.22 36.10
CA GLU A 112 3.59 23.64 36.04
C GLU A 112 2.48 23.85 34.97
N GLN A 113 1.32 24.33 35.42
CA GLN A 113 0.30 24.98 34.57
C GLN A 113 0.68 26.45 34.34
N PRO A 114 0.08 27.15 33.35
CA PRO A 114 -1.05 28.02 33.74
C PRO A 114 -2.23 28.14 32.74
N GLN A 115 -3.42 28.21 33.35
CA GLN A 115 -4.68 28.94 33.07
C GLN A 115 -4.60 30.17 32.10
N ALA A 116 -5.64 30.72 31.46
CA ALA A 116 -7.07 30.46 31.28
C ALA A 116 -7.67 31.49 30.27
N LYS A 117 -8.92 31.21 29.83
CA LYS A 117 -9.99 32.14 29.37
C LYS A 117 -9.82 32.92 28.04
N ARG A 118 -10.71 32.58 27.09
CA ARG A 118 -11.71 33.52 26.53
C ARG A 118 -12.91 32.75 25.95
N GLN A 119 -14.03 32.78 26.66
CA GLN A 119 -15.35 32.60 26.08
C GLN A 119 -15.92 33.98 25.75
N LYS A 120 -16.35 34.19 24.50
CA LYS A 120 -17.43 35.13 24.18
C LYS A 120 -18.11 34.67 22.89
N ALA A 121 -19.31 34.14 23.02
CA ALA A 121 -20.24 34.01 21.91
C ALA A 121 -20.71 35.41 21.50
N ALA A 122 -20.59 35.72 20.21
CA ALA A 122 -21.35 36.74 19.50
C ALA A 122 -21.49 36.23 18.07
N ALA A 123 -22.73 36.15 17.60
CA ALA A 123 -23.14 35.52 16.35
C ALA A 123 -22.28 36.01 15.17
N ALA A 124 -21.55 35.08 14.55
CA ALA A 124 -20.87 35.27 13.28
C ALA A 124 -21.80 34.79 12.15
N PRO A 125 -21.81 35.46 10.99
CA PRO A 125 -22.68 35.14 9.86
C PRO A 125 -22.33 33.76 9.30
N ALA A 126 -23.35 33.10 8.73
CA ALA A 126 -23.33 31.74 8.18
C ALA A 126 -21.97 31.28 7.63
N GLU A 127 -21.29 30.51 8.48
CA GLU A 127 -20.53 29.29 8.19
C GLU A 127 -20.36 28.96 6.70
N ASN A 128 -19.15 29.19 6.17
CA ASN A 128 -18.68 28.39 5.04
C ASN A 128 -18.59 26.95 5.54
N ALA A 129 -19.66 26.18 5.34
CA ALA A 129 -19.72 24.78 5.72
C ALA A 129 -18.50 24.07 5.12
N LYS A 130 -17.64 23.53 5.99
CA LYS A 130 -16.48 22.77 5.57
C LYS A 130 -16.98 21.59 4.72
N PRO A 131 -16.41 21.36 3.52
CA PRO A 131 -16.89 20.27 2.68
C PRO A 131 -16.75 18.93 3.40
N GLU A 132 -17.65 18.01 3.08
CA GLU A 132 -17.66 16.68 3.70
C GLU A 132 -16.34 15.93 3.43
N PRO A 133 -15.80 15.24 4.45
CA PRO A 133 -14.57 14.47 4.30
C PRO A 133 -14.79 13.27 3.38
N ILE A 134 -13.82 13.00 2.51
CA ILE A 134 -13.80 11.77 1.70
C ILE A 134 -13.16 10.67 2.54
N GLU A 135 -13.94 9.62 2.84
CA GLU A 135 -13.48 8.47 3.60
C GLU A 135 -12.65 7.51 2.73
N LEU A 136 -11.53 7.05 3.28
CA LEU A 136 -10.66 6.02 2.72
C LEU A 136 -10.53 4.86 3.71
N ASP A 137 -10.07 3.70 3.25
CA ASP A 137 -10.00 2.51 4.07
C ASP A 137 -8.91 2.60 5.15
N GLY A 138 -9.19 1.96 6.30
CA GLY A 138 -8.31 1.91 7.46
C GLY A 138 -8.18 3.29 8.13
N GLY A 139 -9.32 3.95 8.35
CA GLY A 139 -9.42 5.21 9.10
C GLY A 139 -8.75 6.41 8.43
N LYS A 140 -8.51 6.36 7.12
CA LYS A 140 -7.87 7.48 6.40
C LYS A 140 -8.94 8.39 5.82
N ARG A 141 -8.68 9.69 5.78
CA ARG A 141 -9.60 10.69 5.24
C ARG A 141 -8.85 11.69 4.39
N ILE A 142 -9.53 12.19 3.36
CA ILE A 142 -9.14 13.39 2.64
C ILE A 142 -10.07 14.50 3.09
N THR A 143 -9.51 15.61 3.56
CA THR A 143 -10.28 16.74 4.07
C THR A 143 -9.75 18.06 3.54
N PHE A 144 -10.63 19.03 3.38
CA PHE A 144 -10.24 20.42 3.19
C PHE A 144 -9.78 21.04 4.52
N SER A 145 -8.85 21.98 4.49
CA SER A 145 -8.63 22.89 5.62
C SER A 145 -8.17 24.27 5.16
N GLN A 146 -8.39 25.26 6.01
CA GLN A 146 -7.95 26.63 5.76
C GLN A 146 -7.11 27.10 6.95
N PHE A 147 -5.90 27.59 6.68
CA PHE A 147 -4.99 28.11 7.71
C PHE A 147 -4.33 29.40 7.22
N SER A 148 -4.49 30.48 8.01
CA SER A 148 -3.99 31.82 7.68
C SER A 148 -4.41 32.28 6.27
N GLY A 149 -5.68 32.08 5.91
CA GLY A 149 -6.23 32.47 4.61
C GLY A 149 -5.75 31.62 3.42
N ARG A 150 -5.01 30.53 3.66
CA ARG A 150 -4.56 29.59 2.63
C ARG A 150 -5.33 28.28 2.72
N ASN A 151 -5.67 27.72 1.57
CA ASN A 151 -6.39 26.47 1.45
C ASN A 151 -5.44 25.29 1.33
N PHE A 152 -5.81 24.17 1.94
CA PHE A 152 -5.04 22.93 1.97
C PHE A 152 -5.94 21.72 1.73
N VAL A 153 -5.36 20.72 1.07
CA VAL A 153 -5.91 19.37 0.95
C VAL A 153 -5.12 18.48 1.90
N ASP A 154 -5.79 17.98 2.93
CA ASP A 154 -5.20 17.09 3.93
C ASP A 154 -5.51 15.64 3.59
N MET A 155 -4.50 14.77 3.69
CA MET A 155 -4.64 13.32 3.59
C MET A 155 -4.11 12.71 4.88
N ARG A 156 -4.98 12.20 5.76
CA ARG A 156 -4.62 11.88 7.15
C ARG A 156 -5.29 10.62 7.68
N GLU A 157 -4.59 9.89 8.53
CA GLU A 157 -5.15 8.80 9.34
C GLU A 157 -5.81 9.38 10.59
N TRP A 158 -7.04 8.98 10.86
CA TRP A 158 -7.86 9.36 12.01
C TRP A 158 -7.95 8.18 12.97
N TYR A 159 -8.11 8.49 14.25
CA TYR A 159 -8.29 7.50 15.30
C TYR A 159 -9.49 7.87 16.16
N SER A 160 -10.15 6.86 16.71
CA SER A 160 -11.17 7.06 17.74
C SER A 160 -10.48 7.32 19.08
N ASP A 161 -10.78 8.46 19.69
CA ASP A 161 -10.34 8.78 21.04
C ASP A 161 -10.93 7.75 22.02
N ARG A 162 -10.09 7.13 22.85
CA ARG A 162 -10.53 6.07 23.78
C ARG A 162 -11.44 6.60 24.89
N ASN A 163 -11.38 7.89 25.17
CA ASN A 163 -12.11 8.51 26.27
C ASN A 163 -13.44 9.11 25.76
N SER A 164 -13.41 9.84 24.64
CA SER A 164 -14.62 10.48 24.09
C SER A 164 -15.33 9.67 23.00
N GLY A 165 -14.67 8.68 22.39
CA GLY A 165 -15.18 7.97 21.20
C GLY A 165 -15.13 8.81 19.91
N GLU A 166 -14.74 10.08 20.00
CA GLU A 166 -14.71 10.99 18.86
C GLU A 166 -13.55 10.67 17.92
N LEU A 167 -13.79 10.82 16.62
CA LEU A 167 -12.74 10.70 15.63
C LEU A 167 -11.85 11.94 15.65
N LYS A 168 -10.56 11.75 15.89
CA LYS A 168 -9.54 12.80 15.90
C LYS A 168 -8.47 12.57 14.83
N PRO A 169 -7.91 13.65 14.26
CA PRO A 169 -6.83 13.54 13.31
C PRO A 169 -5.57 13.01 13.98
N GLY A 170 -4.96 11.97 13.43
CA GLY A 170 -3.71 11.39 13.93
C GLY A 170 -2.46 12.11 13.43
N LYS A 171 -1.28 11.72 13.94
CA LYS A 171 0.02 12.29 13.52
C LYS A 171 0.39 11.93 12.07
N LYS A 172 -0.03 10.76 11.60
CA LYS A 172 0.23 10.26 10.24
C LYS A 172 -0.69 10.95 9.23
N GLY A 173 -0.09 11.78 8.39
CA GLY A 173 -0.79 12.47 7.34
C GLY A 173 0.08 13.55 6.73
N ILE A 174 -0.41 14.12 5.64
CA ILE A 174 0.21 15.25 4.97
C ILE A 174 -0.83 16.30 4.61
N SER A 175 -0.42 17.55 4.69
CA SER A 175 -1.20 18.72 4.29
C SER A 175 -0.56 19.30 3.04
N LEU A 176 -1.28 19.28 1.93
CA LEU A 176 -0.83 19.80 0.64
C LEU A 176 -1.42 21.19 0.42
N SER A 177 -0.58 22.16 0.02
CA SER A 177 -1.11 23.40 -0.53
C SER A 177 -1.89 23.10 -1.82
N ILE A 178 -2.73 24.02 -2.28
CA ILE A 178 -3.41 23.86 -3.58
C ILE A 178 -2.39 23.67 -4.73
N SER A 179 -1.23 24.33 -4.65
CA SER A 179 -0.15 24.17 -5.64
C SER A 179 0.43 22.75 -5.61
N ALA A 180 0.78 22.23 -4.42
CA ALA A 180 1.30 20.87 -4.25
C ALA A 180 0.27 19.81 -4.66
N TYR A 181 -1.02 20.02 -4.37
CA TYR A 181 -2.10 19.13 -4.80
C TYR A 181 -2.25 19.11 -6.33
N LYS A 182 -2.24 20.27 -6.99
CA LYS A 182 -2.26 20.34 -8.47
C LYS A 182 -1.04 19.61 -9.06
N LYS A 183 0.14 19.78 -8.47
CA LYS A 183 1.34 19.04 -8.88
C LYS A 183 1.17 17.53 -8.69
N LEU A 184 0.58 17.09 -7.59
CA LEU A 184 0.27 15.68 -7.37
C LEU A 184 -0.67 15.14 -8.46
N LYS A 185 -1.71 15.91 -8.80
CA LYS A 185 -2.68 15.58 -9.85
C LYS A 185 -2.01 15.44 -11.22
N GLU A 186 -1.10 16.36 -11.57
CA GLU A 186 -0.30 16.27 -12.80
C GLU A 186 0.59 15.01 -12.86
N LYS A 187 1.04 14.51 -11.69
CA LYS A 187 1.92 13.34 -11.60
C LYS A 187 1.17 12.01 -11.52
N LEU A 188 -0.17 12.00 -11.47
CA LEU A 188 -0.94 10.75 -11.37
C LEU A 188 -0.65 9.74 -12.48
N PRO A 189 -0.53 10.13 -13.77
CA PRO A 189 -0.21 9.16 -14.82
C PRO A 189 1.15 8.47 -14.61
N LEU A 190 2.12 9.20 -14.06
CA LEU A 190 3.45 8.66 -13.72
C LEU A 190 3.38 7.74 -12.49
N VAL A 191 2.55 8.07 -11.51
CA VAL A 191 2.29 7.20 -10.35
C VAL A 191 1.60 5.90 -10.78
N ASP A 192 0.67 5.99 -11.74
CA ASP A 192 -0.03 4.83 -12.31
C ASP A 192 0.94 3.88 -13.05
N SER A 193 1.91 4.42 -13.80
CA SER A 193 2.93 3.58 -14.43
C SER A 193 3.78 2.85 -13.39
N TRP A 194 4.22 3.54 -12.34
CA TRP A 194 5.00 2.90 -11.27
C TRP A 194 4.23 1.84 -10.49
N LEU A 195 2.93 2.02 -10.26
CA LEU A 195 2.08 1.00 -9.64
C LEU A 195 2.01 -0.29 -10.47
N THR A 196 2.14 -0.17 -11.80
CA THR A 196 2.12 -1.31 -12.74
C THR A 196 3.51 -1.94 -12.86
N GLU A 197 4.56 -1.12 -12.90
CA GLU A 197 5.96 -1.56 -13.12
C GLU A 197 6.64 -2.10 -11.85
N GLY A 198 6.08 -1.85 -10.66
CA GLY A 198 6.55 -2.41 -9.38
C GLY A 198 7.23 -1.42 -8.43
N GLY A 199 7.23 -0.13 -8.76
CA GLY A 199 7.80 0.93 -7.93
C GLY A 199 9.31 0.78 -7.65
N GLY A 200 9.79 1.49 -6.63
CA GLY A 200 11.19 1.41 -6.19
C GLY A 200 11.75 2.72 -5.66
N ASP A 201 13.03 2.71 -5.27
CA ASP A 201 13.68 3.88 -4.67
C ASP A 201 13.77 5.09 -5.60
N THR A 202 13.79 4.86 -6.91
CA THR A 202 13.81 5.92 -7.94
C THR A 202 12.41 6.35 -8.40
N CYS A 203 11.36 5.62 -8.02
CA CYS A 203 9.97 5.89 -8.42
C CYS A 203 9.33 6.96 -7.53
N PHE A 204 9.90 8.17 -7.57
CA PHE A 204 9.36 9.34 -6.88
C PHE A 204 9.30 10.57 -7.77
N ALA A 205 8.36 11.47 -7.47
CA ALA A 205 8.26 12.79 -8.05
C ALA A 205 8.21 13.85 -6.94
N GLU A 206 8.84 14.99 -7.20
CA GLU A 206 8.76 16.15 -6.32
C GLU A 206 7.45 16.91 -6.53
N LEU A 207 6.88 17.40 -5.43
CA LEU A 207 5.63 18.17 -5.43
C LEU A 207 5.93 19.65 -5.15
N GLU A 208 6.15 20.00 -3.88
CA GLU A 208 6.46 21.36 -3.45
C GLU A 208 7.36 21.31 -2.21
N GLY A 209 8.45 22.08 -2.22
CA GLY A 209 9.45 22.07 -1.15
C GLY A 209 10.00 20.65 -0.96
N GLN A 210 9.98 20.15 0.28
CA GLN A 210 10.45 18.80 0.60
C GLN A 210 9.36 17.72 0.45
N LYS A 211 8.19 18.03 -0.12
CA LYS A 211 7.11 17.05 -0.30
C LYS A 211 7.29 16.25 -1.60
N ARG A 212 7.11 14.94 -1.51
CA ARG A 212 7.24 14.00 -2.63
C ARG A 212 6.09 13.00 -2.65
N VAL A 213 5.80 12.48 -3.84
CA VAL A 213 5.04 11.24 -4.02
C VAL A 213 6.00 10.14 -4.47
N LYS A 214 5.92 8.96 -3.85
CA LYS A 214 6.72 7.76 -4.16
C LYS A 214 5.81 6.56 -4.31
N VAL A 215 6.14 5.62 -5.18
CA VAL A 215 5.54 4.28 -5.18
C VAL A 215 6.57 3.27 -4.69
N ASP A 216 6.20 2.50 -3.67
CA ASP A 216 7.11 1.55 -3.03
C ASP A 216 6.40 0.26 -2.62
N SER A 217 7.17 -0.82 -2.47
CA SER A 217 6.69 -2.10 -1.99
C SER A 217 6.87 -2.21 -0.49
N PHE A 218 5.79 -2.47 0.24
CA PHE A 218 5.86 -2.81 1.65
C PHE A 218 5.17 -4.14 1.90
N LYS A 219 5.96 -5.13 2.34
CA LYS A 219 5.47 -6.50 2.62
C LYS A 219 4.69 -7.10 1.44
N GLY A 220 5.19 -6.89 0.21
CA GLY A 220 4.57 -7.39 -1.03
C GLY A 220 3.38 -6.57 -1.52
N ARG A 221 3.08 -5.42 -0.91
CA ARG A 221 1.98 -4.53 -1.34
C ARG A 221 2.54 -3.23 -1.90
N MET A 222 2.06 -2.86 -3.09
CA MET A 222 2.34 -1.54 -3.67
C MET A 222 1.61 -0.45 -2.89
N LEU A 223 2.35 0.56 -2.44
CA LEU A 223 1.83 1.70 -1.71
C LEU A 223 2.22 3.01 -2.41
N VAL A 224 1.24 3.88 -2.62
CA VAL A 224 1.47 5.27 -3.04
C VAL A 224 1.70 6.10 -1.79
N GLN A 225 2.92 6.58 -1.60
CA GLN A 225 3.33 7.36 -0.44
C GLN A 225 3.42 8.85 -0.79
N VAL A 226 2.64 9.69 -0.11
CA VAL A 226 2.75 11.15 -0.20
C VAL A 226 3.35 11.65 1.11
N ARG A 227 4.60 12.12 1.08
CA ARG A 227 5.41 12.34 2.29
C ARG A 227 6.32 13.56 2.19
N GLU A 228 6.54 14.21 3.32
CA GLU A 228 7.56 15.25 3.50
C GLU A 228 8.89 14.59 3.88
N PHE A 229 9.94 14.93 3.13
CA PHE A 229 11.30 14.48 3.35
C PHE A 229 12.08 15.54 4.13
N TYR A 230 13.22 15.16 4.68
CA TYR A 230 14.17 16.10 5.26
C TYR A 230 15.57 15.74 4.81
N ASP A 231 16.43 16.75 4.71
CA ASP A 231 17.85 16.55 4.43
C ASP A 231 18.54 16.17 5.75
N ASP A 232 19.16 15.00 5.77
CA ASP A 232 19.97 14.56 6.89
C ASP A 232 21.17 15.49 7.04
N LYS A 233 21.28 16.18 8.18
CA LYS A 233 22.35 17.17 8.41
C LYS A 233 23.75 16.56 8.43
N THR A 234 23.84 15.25 8.63
CA THR A 234 25.12 14.54 8.70
C THR A 234 25.58 14.03 7.34
N THR A 235 24.67 13.42 6.57
CA THR A 235 25.01 12.79 5.28
C THR A 235 24.61 13.64 4.07
N GLY A 236 23.76 14.65 4.24
CA GLY A 236 23.10 15.39 3.16
C GLY A 236 22.02 14.60 2.43
N GLU A 237 21.71 13.38 2.88
CA GLU A 237 20.77 12.49 2.20
C GLU A 237 19.31 12.85 2.52
N LYS A 238 18.44 12.79 1.52
CA LYS A 238 17.01 13.03 1.69
C LYS A 238 16.32 11.80 2.30
N LYS A 239 15.93 11.91 3.57
CA LYS A 239 15.25 10.84 4.31
C LYS A 239 13.74 11.09 4.46
N PRO A 240 12.91 10.04 4.48
CA PRO A 240 11.48 10.18 4.69
C PRO A 240 11.19 10.68 6.11
N GLY A 241 10.47 11.79 6.25
CA GLY A 241 10.04 12.33 7.54
C GLY A 241 8.79 11.65 8.08
N ALA A 242 8.41 11.94 9.33
CA ALA A 242 7.22 11.35 9.97
C ALA A 242 5.89 11.82 9.33
N LYS A 243 5.88 13.01 8.71
CA LYS A 243 4.72 13.63 8.05
C LYS A 243 4.53 13.03 6.66
N GLY A 244 3.57 12.13 6.55
CA GLY A 244 3.21 11.52 5.29
C GLY A 244 2.09 10.51 5.47
N ILE A 245 1.52 10.11 4.34
CA ILE A 245 0.52 9.06 4.27
C ILE A 245 0.92 8.03 3.21
N ALA A 246 0.63 6.76 3.49
CA ALA A 246 0.75 5.69 2.53
C ALA A 246 -0.65 5.20 2.16
N LEU A 247 -0.98 5.25 0.89
CA LEU A 247 -2.23 4.77 0.32
C LEU A 247 -2.00 3.40 -0.31
N THR A 248 -2.93 2.48 -0.05
CA THR A 248 -3.05 1.26 -0.85
C THR A 248 -3.52 1.61 -2.27
N ALA A 249 -3.35 0.70 -3.23
CA ALA A 249 -3.88 0.87 -4.58
C ALA A 249 -5.39 1.19 -4.57
N ALA A 250 -6.17 0.55 -3.70
CA ALA A 250 -7.60 0.82 -3.53
C ALA A 250 -7.89 2.24 -3.01
N ASN A 251 -7.17 2.69 -1.97
CA ASN A 251 -7.34 4.06 -1.46
C ASN A 251 -6.87 5.11 -2.46
N TYR A 252 -5.85 4.79 -3.25
CA TYR A 252 -5.37 5.65 -4.32
C TYR A 252 -6.38 5.75 -5.47
N ALA A 253 -7.03 4.64 -5.85
CA ALA A 253 -8.14 4.67 -6.81
C ALA A 253 -9.29 5.54 -6.30
N LYS A 254 -9.74 5.36 -5.05
CA LYS A 254 -10.75 6.22 -4.41
C LYS A 254 -10.36 7.70 -4.44
N PHE A 255 -9.10 8.01 -4.20
CA PHE A 255 -8.59 9.39 -4.34
C PHE A 255 -8.75 9.90 -5.77
N LYS A 256 -8.37 9.11 -6.78
CA LYS A 256 -8.53 9.50 -8.20
C LYS A 256 -9.99 9.70 -8.58
N ASP A 257 -10.87 8.81 -8.14
CA ASP A 257 -12.31 8.88 -8.42
C ASP A 257 -12.93 10.16 -7.86
N ASN A 258 -12.41 10.66 -6.74
CA ASN A 258 -12.90 11.86 -6.06
C ASN A 258 -12.14 13.15 -6.41
N LEU A 259 -11.25 13.15 -7.42
CA LEU A 259 -10.51 14.38 -7.80
C LEU A 259 -11.45 15.54 -8.11
N HIS A 260 -12.57 15.27 -8.78
CA HIS A 260 -13.56 16.28 -9.13
C HIS A 260 -14.22 16.90 -7.89
N VAL A 261 -14.47 16.12 -6.84
CA VAL A 261 -15.00 16.59 -5.54
C VAL A 261 -13.96 17.45 -4.82
N ILE A 262 -12.69 17.02 -4.82
CA ILE A 262 -11.60 17.77 -4.18
C ILE A 262 -11.38 19.11 -4.90
N ASP A 263 -11.44 19.09 -6.23
CA ASP A 263 -11.30 20.30 -7.05
C ASP A 263 -12.41 21.33 -6.77
N SER A 264 -13.60 20.90 -6.33
CA SER A 264 -14.70 21.82 -6.00
C SER A 264 -14.60 22.46 -4.62
N TRP A 265 -13.58 22.12 -3.81
CA TRP A 265 -13.42 22.68 -2.47
C TRP A 265 -12.82 24.10 -2.44
N PHE A 266 -12.26 24.59 -3.54
CA PHE A 266 -11.51 25.85 -3.58
C PHE A 266 -11.65 26.61 -4.89
#